data_AF-A0AAW1L8G1-F1
#
_entry.id   AF-A0AAW1L8G1-F1
#
_cell.length_a   1.000
_cell.length_b   1.000
_cell.length_c   1.000
_cell.angle_alpha   90.00
_cell.angle_beta   90.00
_cell.angle_gamma   90.00
#
_symmetry.space_group_name_H-M   'P 1'
#
loop_
_entity.id
_entity.type
_entity.pdbx_description
1 polymer ?
#
loop_
_entity_poly.entity_id
_entity_poly.type
_entity_poly.pdbx_seq_one_letter_code
_entity_poly.pdbx_strand_id
1 'polypeptide(L)'
;MSTNPKDWLRWFEELEEEEEDDGCIEDSSEVSDEDKAVEYCSDTEENDGNSSDYYLEKDKLTKWRKTSTRNVRTKSLNIVLGTPGPIGDAKSCKDPVECLKLFTDDKIITAIVTYTNIYIESRKHKYARERDAKLTSEEEIMALLELLFIIGSCKSGRQNILDLWDQKGFGMEVVYLTMSYAILLTCLRFDNYNDRNHRLKMDNLGKIREVLDCFISNFQKSYTSSEYLTLDEQLIAF
;
A
#
# COMPACT_ATOMS: atom_id res chain seq x y z
N MET A 1 -2.64 28.43 18.18
CA MET A 1 -1.62 27.73 17.38
C MET A 1 -0.26 28.03 17.98
N SER A 2 0.68 27.09 17.96
CA SER A 2 2.08 27.55 17.84
C SER A 2 2.21 27.86 16.36
N THR A 3 2.55 29.09 16.03
CA THR A 3 2.68 29.58 14.66
C THR A 3 4.05 29.24 14.07
N ASN A 4 4.80 28.35 14.73
CA ASN A 4 6.18 28.04 14.40
C ASN A 4 6.28 26.64 13.78
N PRO A 5 6.54 26.54 12.46
CA PRO A 5 6.74 25.28 11.76
C PRO A 5 7.84 24.38 12.35
N LYS A 6 8.78 24.97 13.13
CA LYS A 6 9.86 24.24 13.80
C LYS A 6 9.37 23.29 14.90
N ASP A 7 8.23 23.58 15.52
CA ASP A 7 7.66 22.69 16.53
C ASP A 7 7.14 21.39 15.92
N TRP A 8 6.78 21.42 14.63
CA TRP A 8 6.35 20.23 13.88
C TRP A 8 7.55 19.42 13.38
N LEU A 9 8.61 20.08 12.91
CA LEU A 9 9.85 19.41 12.48
C LEU A 9 10.45 18.59 13.62
N ARG A 10 10.46 19.13 14.84
CA ARG A 10 10.90 18.39 16.02
C ARG A 10 10.04 17.15 16.28
N TRP A 11 8.74 17.20 16.01
CA TRP A 11 7.88 16.02 16.13
C TRP A 11 8.13 14.98 15.04
N PHE A 12 8.40 15.41 13.81
CA PHE A 12 8.79 14.50 12.72
C PHE A 12 10.12 13.81 13.03
N GLU A 13 11.12 14.55 13.50
CA GLU A 13 12.43 14.00 13.91
C GLU A 13 12.31 13.07 15.14
N GLU A 14 11.57 13.46 16.19
CA GLU A 14 11.30 12.59 17.37
C GLU A 14 10.46 11.34 17.02
N LEU A 15 9.70 11.36 15.91
CA LEU A 15 8.94 10.20 15.41
C LEU A 15 9.82 9.23 14.62
N GLU A 16 10.71 9.73 13.77
CA GLU A 16 11.69 8.92 13.02
C GLU A 16 12.63 8.19 13.99
N GLU A 17 13.16 8.88 15.01
CA GLU A 17 14.04 8.28 16.02
C GLU A 17 13.34 7.17 16.85
N GLU A 18 12.03 7.28 17.13
CA GLU A 18 11.28 6.23 17.85
C GLU A 18 10.86 5.05 16.95
N GLU A 19 10.71 5.24 15.63
CA GLU A 19 10.48 4.11 14.71
C GLU A 19 11.78 3.32 14.44
N GLU A 20 12.94 3.95 14.53
CA GLU A 20 14.26 3.29 14.51
C GLU A 20 14.52 2.44 15.78
N ASP A 21 14.03 2.86 16.95
CA ASP A 21 14.20 2.13 18.23
C ASP A 21 13.28 0.89 18.36
N ASP A 22 12.18 0.81 17.60
CA ASP A 22 11.17 -0.28 17.67
C ASP A 22 11.49 -1.47 16.72
N GLY A 23 12.77 -1.67 16.39
CA GLY A 23 13.30 -2.88 15.77
C GLY A 23 13.84 -2.72 14.35
N CYS A 24 14.97 -2.03 14.21
CA CYS A 24 15.86 -2.20 13.07
C CYS A 24 16.35 -3.66 13.01
N ILE A 25 15.82 -4.43 12.05
CA ILE A 25 16.62 -5.51 11.47
C ILE A 25 17.57 -4.80 10.50
N GLU A 26 18.83 -4.66 10.90
CA GLU A 26 19.91 -4.27 9.99
C GLU A 26 19.94 -5.29 8.84
N ASP A 27 19.36 -4.95 7.69
CA ASP A 27 19.71 -5.58 6.43
C ASP A 27 20.88 -4.79 5.85
N SER A 28 22.10 -5.17 6.25
CA SER A 28 23.32 -4.65 5.64
C SER A 28 23.47 -5.24 4.23
N SER A 29 22.74 -4.70 3.27
CA SER A 29 23.08 -4.84 1.86
C SER A 29 23.79 -3.57 1.40
N GLU A 30 25.13 -3.61 1.48
CA GLU A 30 25.97 -2.67 0.74
C GLU A 30 25.64 -2.83 -0.76
N VAL A 31 24.86 -1.89 -1.31
CA VAL A 31 24.66 -1.79 -2.75
C VAL A 31 25.93 -1.20 -3.34
N SER A 32 26.84 -2.08 -3.74
CA SER A 32 27.94 -1.74 -4.64
C SER A 32 27.40 -1.60 -6.05
N ASP A 33 27.27 -0.36 -6.52
CA ASP A 33 27.05 -0.03 -7.93
C ASP A 33 28.28 -0.48 -8.77
N GLU A 34 28.23 -1.70 -9.31
CA GLU A 34 29.06 -2.07 -10.46
C GLU A 34 28.20 -2.76 -11.53
N ASP A 35 27.81 -1.97 -12.53
CA ASP A 35 27.33 -2.44 -13.83
C ASP A 35 28.36 -3.38 -14.48
N LYS A 36 28.15 -4.69 -14.36
CA LYS A 36 28.79 -5.68 -15.23
C LYS A 36 27.74 -6.62 -15.80
N ALA A 37 27.39 -6.38 -17.06
CA ALA A 37 26.72 -7.33 -17.91
C ALA A 37 27.57 -8.62 -18.00
N VAL A 38 27.16 -9.67 -17.29
CA VAL A 38 27.78 -10.99 -17.40
C VAL A 38 26.94 -11.83 -18.34
N GLU A 39 27.38 -11.86 -19.59
CA GLU A 39 26.97 -12.84 -20.58
C GLU A 39 27.56 -14.20 -20.16
N TYR A 40 26.71 -15.15 -19.77
CA TYR A 40 27.12 -16.54 -19.60
C TYR A 40 26.24 -17.45 -20.45
N CYS A 41 26.75 -17.71 -21.65
CA CYS A 41 26.32 -18.82 -22.47
C CYS A 41 27.33 -19.95 -22.26
N SER A 42 26.91 -21.04 -21.62
CA SER A 42 27.64 -22.32 -21.66
C SER A 42 26.67 -23.44 -21.36
N ASP A 43 26.24 -24.11 -22.43
CA ASP A 43 25.64 -25.43 -22.39
C ASP A 43 26.63 -26.45 -21.81
N THR A 44 26.17 -27.23 -20.84
CA THR A 44 26.67 -28.59 -20.61
C THR A 44 25.48 -29.46 -20.22
N GLU A 45 25.02 -30.24 -21.20
CA GLU A 45 24.05 -31.32 -21.01
C GLU A 45 24.71 -32.48 -20.25
N GLU A 46 24.12 -32.90 -19.13
CA GLU A 46 24.07 -34.33 -18.74
C GLU A 46 22.72 -34.65 -18.08
N ASN A 47 21.78 -35.07 -18.94
CA ASN A 47 20.90 -36.22 -18.78
C ASN A 47 20.31 -36.55 -17.38
N ASP A 48 19.11 -36.01 -17.08
CA ASP A 48 18.10 -36.77 -16.34
C ASP A 48 16.71 -36.55 -16.96
N GLY A 49 15.99 -37.65 -17.15
CA GLY A 49 14.77 -37.72 -17.95
C GLY A 49 13.61 -36.92 -17.33
N ASN A 50 12.86 -36.22 -18.18
CA ASN A 50 11.65 -35.44 -17.86
C ASN A 50 11.88 -34.08 -17.16
N SER A 51 12.65 -33.19 -17.79
CA SER A 51 12.56 -31.76 -17.49
C SER A 51 11.20 -31.23 -17.94
N SER A 52 10.33 -30.93 -16.99
CA SER A 52 9.02 -30.35 -17.26
C SER A 52 9.17 -28.93 -17.82
N ASP A 53 8.50 -28.64 -18.95
CA ASP A 53 8.43 -27.34 -19.65
C ASP A 53 7.60 -26.29 -18.87
N TYR A 54 7.48 -26.46 -17.55
CA TYR A 54 6.69 -25.60 -16.69
C TYR A 54 7.31 -25.46 -15.29
N TYR A 55 7.09 -24.33 -14.65
CA TYR A 55 7.26 -24.12 -13.22
C TYR A 55 5.98 -24.54 -12.49
N LEU A 56 6.12 -25.04 -11.27
CA LEU A 56 5.02 -25.33 -10.35
C LEU A 56 5.01 -24.28 -9.25
N GLU A 57 3.83 -23.74 -8.96
CA GLU A 57 3.64 -22.78 -7.87
C GLU A 57 3.64 -23.46 -6.49
N LYS A 58 3.73 -22.66 -5.42
CA LYS A 58 3.77 -23.14 -4.02
C LYS A 58 2.55 -24.00 -3.63
N ASP A 59 1.41 -23.75 -4.27
CA ASP A 59 0.18 -24.53 -4.12
C ASP A 59 0.26 -25.94 -4.75
N LYS A 60 1.32 -26.22 -5.53
CA LYS A 60 1.55 -27.43 -6.35
C LYS A 60 0.42 -27.75 -7.34
N LEU A 61 -0.49 -26.82 -7.57
CA LEU A 61 -1.64 -26.97 -8.46
C LEU A 61 -1.41 -26.18 -9.74
N THR A 62 -0.87 -24.96 -9.61
CA THR A 62 -0.74 -24.04 -10.73
C THR A 62 0.57 -24.29 -11.49
N LYS A 63 0.47 -24.43 -12.82
CA LYS A 63 1.60 -24.74 -13.73
C LYS A 63 1.84 -23.58 -14.69
N TRP A 64 3.05 -23.04 -14.67
CA TRP A 64 3.48 -21.89 -15.47
C TRP A 64 4.44 -22.33 -16.56
N ARG A 65 4.10 -22.16 -17.84
CA ARG A 65 4.97 -22.64 -18.92
C ARG A 65 6.24 -21.79 -19.04
N LYS A 66 7.40 -22.41 -19.27
CA LYS A 66 8.71 -21.73 -19.41
C LYS A 66 8.87 -20.98 -20.73
N THR A 67 8.13 -21.40 -21.75
CA THR A 67 8.22 -20.88 -23.11
C THR A 67 6.87 -20.37 -23.60
N SER A 68 6.91 -19.36 -24.46
CA SER A 68 5.70 -18.82 -25.11
C SER A 68 4.99 -19.90 -25.93
N THR A 69 3.67 -20.03 -25.76
CA THR A 69 2.89 -21.00 -26.50
C THR A 69 2.78 -20.61 -27.97
N ARG A 70 3.03 -21.56 -28.88
CA ARG A 70 2.64 -21.40 -30.30
C ARG A 70 1.12 -21.16 -30.36
N ASN A 71 0.66 -20.28 -31.26
CA ASN A 71 -0.76 -20.03 -31.50
C ASN A 71 -1.45 -21.31 -31.97
N VAL A 72 -1.98 -22.06 -31.02
CA VAL A 72 -2.75 -23.29 -31.21
C VAL A 72 -4.10 -23.07 -30.54
N ARG A 73 -5.17 -23.62 -31.12
CA ARG A 73 -6.51 -23.60 -30.53
C ARG A 73 -6.45 -24.10 -29.08
N THR A 74 -6.86 -23.24 -28.14
CA THR A 74 -6.92 -23.55 -26.70
C THR A 74 -7.71 -24.82 -26.46
N LYS A 75 -7.13 -25.78 -25.72
CA LYS A 75 -7.82 -27.03 -25.36
C LYS A 75 -9.07 -26.70 -24.55
N SER A 76 -10.15 -27.45 -24.77
CA SER A 76 -11.48 -27.21 -24.16
C SER A 76 -11.52 -27.21 -22.63
N LEU A 77 -10.45 -27.66 -21.96
CA LEU A 77 -10.30 -27.68 -20.51
C LEU A 77 -9.77 -26.35 -19.93
N ASN A 78 -9.21 -25.45 -20.75
CA ASN A 78 -8.69 -24.12 -20.37
C ASN A 78 -9.58 -22.99 -20.92
N ILE A 79 -10.88 -23.22 -21.07
CA ILE A 79 -11.80 -22.17 -21.49
C ILE A 79 -12.14 -21.33 -20.24
N VAL A 80 -11.64 -20.11 -20.19
CA VAL A 80 -12.16 -19.09 -19.26
C VAL A 80 -13.57 -18.76 -19.72
N LEU A 81 -14.58 -19.22 -18.99
CA LEU A 81 -15.99 -19.15 -19.38
C LEU A 81 -16.64 -17.78 -19.12
N GLY A 82 -15.91 -16.82 -18.54
CA GLY A 82 -16.41 -15.50 -18.18
C GLY A 82 -15.98 -14.41 -19.16
N THR A 83 -16.92 -13.51 -19.50
CA THR A 83 -16.56 -12.25 -20.16
C THR A 83 -15.75 -11.38 -19.19
N PRO A 84 -14.56 -10.91 -19.57
CA PRO A 84 -13.77 -10.02 -18.74
C PRO A 84 -14.55 -8.74 -18.43
N GLY A 85 -14.43 -8.24 -17.21
CA GLY A 85 -15.09 -7.00 -16.81
C GLY A 85 -15.51 -6.94 -15.34
N PRO A 86 -16.18 -5.84 -14.96
CA PRO A 86 -16.72 -5.67 -13.62
C PRO A 86 -17.71 -6.78 -13.25
N ILE A 87 -17.64 -7.26 -12.02
CA ILE A 87 -18.53 -8.29 -11.47
C ILE A 87 -19.15 -7.85 -10.14
N GLY A 88 -20.21 -8.55 -9.73
CA GLY A 88 -20.95 -8.22 -8.51
C GLY A 88 -21.46 -6.78 -8.52
N ASP A 89 -21.28 -6.10 -7.39
CA ASP A 89 -21.72 -4.73 -7.15
C ASP A 89 -21.00 -3.71 -8.05
N ALA A 90 -19.81 -4.06 -8.55
CA ALA A 90 -19.05 -3.21 -9.47
C ALA A 90 -19.74 -2.99 -10.82
N LYS A 91 -20.71 -3.85 -11.21
CA LYS A 91 -21.49 -3.65 -12.44
C LYS A 91 -22.45 -2.47 -12.37
N SER A 92 -22.90 -2.11 -11.18
CA SER A 92 -23.87 -1.02 -10.96
C SER A 92 -23.21 0.34 -10.73
N CYS A 93 -21.94 0.37 -10.33
CA CYS A 93 -21.21 1.61 -10.05
C CYS A 93 -20.99 2.41 -11.33
N LYS A 94 -21.40 3.68 -11.31
CA LYS A 94 -21.22 4.60 -12.44
C LYS A 94 -20.43 5.84 -12.05
N ASP A 95 -20.45 6.18 -10.78
CA ASP A 95 -19.75 7.34 -10.25
C ASP A 95 -18.33 6.97 -9.80
N PRO A 96 -17.30 7.81 -10.06
CA PRO A 96 -15.94 7.54 -9.63
C PRO A 96 -15.78 7.33 -8.12
N VAL A 97 -16.58 8.03 -7.30
CA VAL A 97 -16.54 7.89 -5.84
C VAL A 97 -17.15 6.56 -5.42
N GLU A 98 -18.24 6.12 -6.05
CA GLU A 98 -18.80 4.79 -5.83
C GLU A 98 -17.80 3.70 -6.22
N CYS A 99 -17.09 3.87 -7.35
CA CYS A 99 -16.05 2.94 -7.77
C CYS A 99 -14.90 2.87 -6.76
N LEU A 100 -14.46 3.98 -6.18
CA LEU A 100 -13.40 4.01 -5.18
C LEU A 100 -13.80 3.26 -3.89
N LYS A 101 -15.05 3.40 -3.46
CA LYS A 101 -15.61 2.72 -2.27
C LYS A 101 -15.68 1.21 -2.41
N LEU A 102 -15.66 0.66 -3.63
CA LEU A 102 -15.53 -0.79 -3.83
C LEU A 102 -14.20 -1.32 -3.30
N PHE A 103 -13.14 -0.52 -3.39
CA PHE A 103 -11.79 -0.91 -2.98
C PHE A 103 -11.46 -0.42 -1.58
N THR A 104 -12.01 0.73 -1.17
CA THR A 104 -11.89 1.33 0.16
C THR A 104 -13.18 1.13 0.95
N ASP A 105 -13.52 -0.12 1.23
CA ASP A 105 -14.77 -0.46 1.91
C ASP A 105 -14.77 -0.01 3.38
N ASP A 106 -15.95 0.06 3.99
CA ASP A 106 -16.13 0.51 5.38
C ASP A 106 -15.25 -0.27 6.36
N LYS A 107 -14.93 -1.53 6.06
CA LYS A 107 -14.03 -2.35 6.88
C LYS A 107 -12.61 -1.80 6.93
N ILE A 108 -12.05 -1.44 5.77
CA ILE A 108 -10.72 -0.83 5.69
C ILE A 108 -10.71 0.50 6.43
N ILE A 109 -11.71 1.35 6.19
CA ILE A 109 -11.80 2.67 6.84
C ILE A 109 -11.94 2.53 8.35
N THR A 110 -12.84 1.66 8.81
CA THR A 110 -13.04 1.38 10.25
C THR A 110 -11.76 0.86 10.90
N ALA A 111 -11.02 -0.03 10.23
CA ALA A 111 -9.76 -0.55 10.73
C ALA A 111 -8.73 0.58 10.90
N ILE A 112 -8.55 1.42 9.87
CA ILE A 112 -7.64 2.57 9.92
C ILE A 112 -8.01 3.52 11.06
N VAL A 113 -9.29 3.88 11.19
CA VAL A 113 -9.80 4.75 12.28
C VAL A 113 -9.49 4.13 13.64
N THR A 114 -9.82 2.85 13.82
CA THR A 114 -9.63 2.13 15.09
C THR A 114 -8.17 2.12 15.51
N TYR A 115 -7.27 1.73 14.59
CA TYR A 115 -5.84 1.62 14.87
C TYR A 115 -5.16 2.97 15.07
N THR A 116 -5.55 3.96 14.27
CA THR A 116 -5.08 5.35 14.43
C THR A 116 -5.52 5.90 15.79
N ASN A 117 -6.76 5.66 16.22
CA ASN A 117 -7.25 6.12 17.52
C ASN A 117 -6.58 5.43 18.71
N ILE A 118 -6.28 4.13 18.62
CA ILE A 118 -5.48 3.42 19.63
C ILE A 118 -4.11 4.08 19.80
N TYR A 119 -3.46 4.43 18.69
CA TYR A 119 -2.16 5.08 18.70
C TYR A 119 -2.21 6.53 19.21
N ILE A 120 -3.23 7.30 18.85
CA ILE A 120 -3.43 8.66 19.36
C ILE A 120 -3.63 8.63 20.88
N GLU A 121 -4.46 7.71 21.41
CA GLU A 121 -4.72 7.65 22.84
C GLU A 121 -3.47 7.25 23.64
N SER A 122 -2.61 6.36 23.10
CA SER A 122 -1.35 6.00 23.77
C SER A 122 -0.37 7.18 23.88
N ARG A 123 -0.40 8.11 22.93
CA ARG A 123 0.48 9.28 22.87
C ARG A 123 -0.14 10.57 23.38
N LYS A 124 -1.43 10.58 23.73
CA LYS A 124 -2.18 11.75 24.16
C LYS A 124 -1.49 12.58 25.24
N HIS A 125 -0.83 11.93 26.19
CA HIS A 125 -0.10 12.58 27.28
C HIS A 125 1.14 13.38 26.83
N LYS A 126 1.70 13.07 25.64
CA LYS A 126 2.82 13.81 25.05
C LYS A 126 2.38 15.18 24.50
N TYR A 127 1.09 15.36 24.24
CA TYR A 127 0.56 16.59 23.66
C TYR A 127 0.10 17.57 24.74
N ALA A 128 0.61 18.80 24.69
CA ALA A 128 0.22 19.86 25.61
C ALA A 128 -1.21 20.36 25.39
N ARG A 129 -1.79 20.13 24.20
CA ARG A 129 -3.14 20.57 23.84
C ARG A 129 -4.00 19.38 23.44
N GLU A 130 -5.19 19.31 24.02
CA GLU A 130 -6.16 18.25 23.73
C GLU A 130 -6.49 18.12 22.24
N ARG A 131 -6.60 19.24 21.53
CA ARG A 131 -6.89 19.27 20.09
C ARG A 131 -5.82 18.58 19.22
N ASP A 132 -4.58 18.53 19.71
CA ASP A 132 -3.43 17.98 18.98
C ASP A 132 -3.36 16.44 19.17
N ALA A 133 -4.20 15.88 20.06
CA ALA A 133 -4.41 14.44 20.27
C ALA A 133 -5.90 14.07 20.17
N LYS A 134 -6.64 14.79 19.32
CA LYS A 134 -8.05 14.52 19.07
C LYS A 134 -8.16 13.20 18.29
N LEU A 135 -9.09 12.35 18.71
CA LEU A 135 -9.44 11.14 17.98
C LEU A 135 -10.00 11.48 16.59
N THR A 136 -9.73 10.61 15.64
CA THR A 136 -10.20 10.73 14.27
C THR A 136 -11.49 9.95 14.03
N SER A 137 -12.18 10.28 12.95
CA SER A 137 -13.42 9.65 12.50
C SER A 137 -13.29 9.10 11.07
N GLU A 138 -14.28 8.32 10.65
CA GLU A 138 -14.35 7.77 9.29
C GLU A 138 -14.39 8.91 8.25
N GLU A 139 -15.09 10.01 8.53
CA GLU A 139 -15.14 11.17 7.63
C GLU A 139 -13.77 11.85 7.49
N GLU A 140 -13.02 11.96 8.58
CA GLU A 140 -11.68 12.54 8.57
C GLU A 140 -10.68 11.66 7.80
N ILE A 141 -10.73 10.33 7.98
CA ILE A 141 -9.88 9.38 7.23
C ILE A 141 -10.25 9.37 5.75
N MET A 142 -11.55 9.39 5.40
CA MET A 142 -11.99 9.48 4.01
C MET A 142 -11.54 10.79 3.36
N ALA A 143 -11.70 11.93 4.05
CA ALA A 143 -11.24 13.22 3.57
C ALA A 143 -9.70 13.23 3.35
N LEU A 144 -8.94 12.57 4.23
CA LEU A 144 -7.50 12.42 4.06
C LEU A 144 -7.16 11.62 2.79
N LEU A 145 -7.82 10.49 2.55
CA LEU A 145 -7.59 9.68 1.35
C LEU A 145 -7.91 10.46 0.07
N GLU A 146 -9.07 11.12 0.03
CA GLU A 146 -9.46 11.99 -1.08
C GLU A 146 -8.43 13.10 -1.34
N LEU A 147 -7.89 13.68 -0.27
CA LEU A 147 -6.86 14.70 -0.37
C LEU A 147 -5.56 14.15 -0.98
N LEU A 148 -5.14 12.95 -0.57
CA LEU A 148 -3.97 12.28 -1.15
C LEU A 148 -4.16 11.99 -2.64
N PHE A 149 -5.37 11.63 -3.08
CA PHE A 149 -5.70 11.48 -4.50
C PHE A 149 -5.55 12.80 -5.26
N ILE A 150 -6.00 13.92 -4.69
CA ILE A 150 -5.87 15.24 -5.32
C ILE A 150 -4.38 15.65 -5.42
N ILE A 151 -3.62 15.50 -4.33
CA ILE A 151 -2.18 15.81 -4.31
C ILE A 151 -1.43 14.99 -5.37
N GLY A 152 -1.73 13.69 -5.47
CA GLY A 152 -1.18 12.80 -6.49
C GLY A 152 -1.55 13.23 -7.92
N SER A 153 -2.82 13.62 -8.12
CA SER A 153 -3.32 14.09 -9.42
C SER A 153 -2.68 15.41 -9.87
N CYS A 154 -2.33 16.28 -8.91
CA CYS A 154 -1.59 17.52 -9.15
C CYS A 154 -0.08 17.30 -9.36
N LYS A 155 0.41 16.06 -9.26
CA LYS A 155 1.85 15.71 -9.30
C LYS A 155 2.66 16.37 -8.19
N SER A 156 2.00 16.70 -7.07
CA SER A 156 2.63 17.34 -5.90
C SER A 156 3.05 16.33 -4.82
N GLY A 157 3.11 15.03 -5.13
CA GLY A 157 3.45 13.99 -4.15
C GLY A 157 4.87 14.08 -3.54
N ARG A 158 5.78 14.85 -4.17
CA ARG A 158 7.13 15.15 -3.64
C ARG A 158 7.28 16.58 -3.11
N GLN A 159 6.19 17.36 -3.13
CA GLN A 159 6.22 18.72 -2.61
C GLN A 159 6.34 18.66 -1.09
N ASN A 160 7.09 19.59 -0.50
CA ASN A 160 7.20 19.66 0.94
C ASN A 160 5.81 19.86 1.57
N ILE A 161 5.53 19.11 2.64
CA ILE A 161 4.23 19.15 3.31
C ILE A 161 3.89 20.54 3.84
N LEU A 162 4.88 21.32 4.28
CA LEU A 162 4.68 22.69 4.75
C LEU A 162 4.27 23.61 3.61
N ASP A 163 4.83 23.41 2.42
CA ASP A 163 4.47 24.19 1.24
C ASP A 163 3.05 23.84 0.79
N LEU A 164 2.67 22.56 0.82
CA LEU A 164 1.31 22.11 0.48
C LEU A 164 0.25 22.77 1.38
N TRP A 165 0.55 22.95 2.67
CA TRP A 165 -0.34 23.56 3.66
C TRP A 165 -0.14 25.09 3.82
N ASP A 166 0.66 25.75 2.96
CA ASP A 166 0.92 27.18 3.08
C ASP A 166 -0.30 28.04 2.71
N GLN A 167 -0.76 28.85 3.66
CA GLN A 167 -1.87 29.78 3.48
C GLN A 167 -1.44 31.13 2.89
N LYS A 168 -0.14 31.39 2.73
CA LYS A 168 0.38 32.67 2.22
C LYS A 168 0.31 32.80 0.70
N GLY A 169 -0.25 31.80 0.02
CA GLY A 169 -0.58 31.83 -1.41
C GLY A 169 0.19 30.82 -2.27
N PHE A 170 1.13 30.06 -1.68
CA PHE A 170 1.90 29.04 -2.41
C PHE A 170 1.41 27.61 -2.14
N GLY A 171 0.53 27.41 -1.16
CA GLY A 171 -0.07 26.11 -0.86
C GLY A 171 -1.31 25.79 -1.69
N MET A 172 -1.71 24.54 -1.60
CA MET A 172 -2.87 24.03 -2.32
C MET A 172 -4.14 24.35 -1.53
N GLU A 173 -5.04 25.15 -2.11
CA GLU A 173 -6.24 25.65 -1.42
C GLU A 173 -7.08 24.53 -0.83
N VAL A 174 -7.28 23.45 -1.59
CA VAL A 174 -8.04 22.30 -1.12
C VAL A 174 -7.38 21.62 0.10
N VAL A 175 -6.06 21.65 0.20
CA VAL A 175 -5.29 21.00 1.29
C VAL A 175 -5.47 21.73 2.61
N TYR A 176 -5.19 23.04 2.65
CA TYR A 176 -5.28 23.79 3.90
C TYR A 176 -6.71 24.15 4.31
N LEU A 177 -7.69 24.09 3.39
CA LEU A 177 -9.11 24.28 3.71
C LEU A 177 -9.78 23.00 4.21
N THR A 178 -9.39 21.83 3.70
CA THR A 178 -10.07 20.57 4.05
C THR A 178 -9.67 20.11 5.44
N MET A 179 -8.36 20.04 5.74
CA MET A 179 -7.89 19.62 7.06
C MET A 179 -6.61 20.36 7.46
N SER A 180 -6.55 20.86 8.70
CA SER A 180 -5.32 21.44 9.27
C SER A 180 -4.31 20.41 9.76
N TYR A 181 -4.58 19.11 9.56
CA TYR A 181 -3.99 18.04 10.35
C TYR A 181 -2.82 17.35 9.65
N ALA A 182 -1.66 18.01 9.61
CA ALA A 182 -0.37 17.31 9.43
C ALA A 182 -0.19 16.18 10.49
N ILE A 183 -0.82 16.34 11.65
CA ILE A 183 -0.83 15.35 12.75
C ILE A 183 -1.48 14.03 12.33
N LEU A 184 -2.56 14.05 11.55
CA LEU A 184 -3.25 12.81 11.17
C LEU A 184 -2.36 11.92 10.29
N LEU A 185 -1.57 12.53 9.39
CA LEU A 185 -0.56 11.82 8.59
C LEU A 185 0.51 11.17 9.47
N THR A 186 0.92 11.82 10.57
CA THR A 186 1.90 11.23 11.51
C THR A 186 1.34 10.11 12.38
N CYS A 187 0.04 10.17 12.68
CA CYS A 187 -0.62 9.22 13.56
C CYS A 187 -1.26 8.04 12.82
N LEU A 188 -1.33 8.08 11.49
CA LEU A 188 -2.00 7.06 10.68
C LEU A 188 -1.42 5.68 10.99
N ARG A 189 -2.27 4.71 11.31
CA ARG A 189 -1.88 3.31 11.57
C ARG A 189 -2.84 2.34 10.88
N PHE A 190 -2.28 1.23 10.41
CA PHE A 190 -2.99 0.16 9.70
C PHE A 190 -3.04 -1.15 10.49
N ASP A 191 -2.60 -1.12 11.75
CA ASP A 191 -2.53 -2.28 12.62
C ASP A 191 -2.67 -1.93 14.10
N ASN A 192 -2.98 -2.92 14.93
CA ASN A 192 -3.04 -2.74 16.37
C ASN A 192 -1.64 -2.64 16.96
N TYR A 193 -1.31 -1.47 17.52
CA TYR A 193 -0.03 -1.22 18.18
C TYR A 193 0.27 -2.21 19.31
N ASN A 194 -0.74 -2.65 20.06
CA ASN A 194 -0.56 -3.42 21.29
C ASN A 194 -0.09 -4.88 21.05
N ASP A 195 -0.43 -5.46 19.90
CA ASP A 195 -0.10 -6.85 19.56
C ASP A 195 0.97 -6.97 18.46
N ARG A 196 1.44 -5.82 17.93
CA ARG A 196 2.38 -5.72 16.82
C ARG A 196 3.64 -6.55 17.05
N ASN A 197 4.25 -6.44 18.23
CA ASN A 197 5.50 -7.15 18.57
C ASN A 197 5.35 -8.68 18.55
N HIS A 198 4.14 -9.20 18.74
CA HIS A 198 3.86 -10.62 18.59
C HIS A 198 3.66 -11.00 17.12
N ARG A 199 2.94 -10.17 16.35
CA ARG A 199 2.67 -10.43 14.92
C ARG A 199 3.92 -10.33 14.04
N LEU A 200 4.80 -9.37 14.31
CA LEU A 200 6.06 -9.19 13.56
C LEU A 200 7.01 -10.39 13.68
N LYS A 201 6.89 -11.20 14.74
CA LYS A 201 7.67 -12.46 14.88
C LYS A 201 7.24 -13.53 13.87
N MET A 202 6.01 -13.42 13.34
CA MET A 202 5.42 -14.41 12.45
C MET A 202 5.27 -13.88 11.02
N ASP A 203 4.97 -12.58 10.87
CA ASP A 203 4.76 -11.92 9.58
C ASP A 203 5.41 -10.53 9.58
N ASN A 204 6.46 -10.38 8.76
CA ASN A 204 7.19 -9.11 8.61
C ASN A 204 6.28 -7.98 8.08
N LEU A 205 5.21 -8.30 7.35
CA LEU A 205 4.24 -7.31 6.85
C LEU A 205 3.07 -7.10 7.83
N GLY A 206 3.19 -7.54 9.08
CA GLY A 206 2.15 -7.41 10.09
C GLY A 206 1.62 -5.97 10.27
N LYS A 207 2.44 -4.94 10.04
CA LYS A 207 2.03 -3.54 10.16
C LYS A 207 0.95 -3.09 9.15
N ILE A 208 0.73 -3.84 8.07
CA ILE A 208 -0.26 -3.49 7.01
C ILE A 208 -1.11 -4.68 6.55
N ARG A 209 -0.75 -5.90 6.93
CA ARG A 209 -1.33 -7.17 6.44
C ARG A 209 -2.85 -7.16 6.36
N GLU A 210 -3.53 -6.78 7.43
CA GLU A 210 -4.99 -6.83 7.51
C GLU A 210 -5.65 -5.94 6.45
N VAL A 211 -5.21 -4.68 6.37
CA VAL A 211 -5.72 -3.72 5.39
C VAL A 211 -5.40 -4.17 3.97
N LEU A 212 -4.19 -4.69 3.74
CA LEU A 212 -3.77 -5.20 2.44
C LEU A 212 -4.62 -6.41 1.99
N ASP A 213 -4.87 -7.36 2.87
CA ASP A 213 -5.67 -8.55 2.57
C ASP A 213 -7.13 -8.18 2.26
N CYS A 214 -7.70 -7.22 3.00
CA CYS A 214 -9.00 -6.64 2.68
C CYS A 214 -9.00 -5.99 1.29
N PHE A 215 -7.99 -5.18 0.98
CA PHE A 215 -7.85 -4.51 -0.30
C PHE A 215 -7.80 -5.52 -1.45
N ILE A 216 -6.92 -6.53 -1.37
CA ILE A 216 -6.79 -7.60 -2.37
C ILE A 216 -8.12 -8.36 -2.54
N SER A 217 -8.79 -8.69 -1.43
CA SER A 217 -10.09 -9.35 -1.48
C SER A 217 -11.13 -8.53 -2.24
N ASN A 218 -11.12 -7.20 -2.08
CA ASN A 218 -12.02 -6.29 -2.77
C ASN A 218 -11.73 -6.22 -4.28
N PHE A 219 -10.46 -6.24 -4.70
CA PHE A 219 -10.10 -6.34 -6.13
C PHE A 219 -10.61 -7.63 -6.76
N GLN A 220 -10.37 -8.77 -6.10
CA GLN A 220 -10.78 -10.08 -6.60
C GLN A 220 -12.30 -10.23 -6.72
N LYS A 221 -13.07 -9.55 -5.87
CA LYS A 221 -14.54 -9.54 -5.92
C LYS A 221 -15.10 -8.61 -6.99
N SER A 222 -14.35 -7.60 -7.40
CA SER A 222 -14.87 -6.50 -8.23
C SER A 222 -14.63 -6.71 -9.73
N TYR A 223 -13.66 -7.55 -10.12
CA TYR A 223 -13.29 -7.71 -11.52
C TYR A 223 -12.97 -9.17 -11.89
N THR A 224 -13.45 -9.60 -13.05
CA THR A 224 -13.04 -10.88 -13.66
C THR A 224 -12.03 -10.62 -14.78
N SER A 225 -10.86 -11.21 -14.63
CA SER A 225 -9.76 -11.15 -15.60
C SER A 225 -10.05 -11.91 -16.90
N SER A 226 -9.30 -11.57 -17.95
CA SER A 226 -9.33 -12.30 -19.22
C SER A 226 -8.38 -13.51 -19.21
N GLU A 227 -8.39 -14.26 -20.31
CA GLU A 227 -7.46 -15.37 -20.54
C GLU A 227 -5.99 -14.91 -20.74
N TYR A 228 -5.77 -13.62 -20.96
CA TYR A 228 -4.45 -13.02 -21.18
C TYR A 228 -4.07 -12.20 -19.96
N LEU A 229 -3.25 -12.79 -19.08
CA LEU A 229 -2.70 -12.14 -17.89
C LEU A 229 -1.18 -12.04 -17.99
N THR A 230 -0.65 -10.94 -17.45
CA THR A 230 0.77 -10.69 -17.31
C THR A 230 1.12 -10.66 -15.83
N LEU A 231 2.21 -11.33 -15.46
CA LEU A 231 2.81 -11.22 -14.15
C LEU A 231 4.14 -10.48 -14.31
N ASP A 232 4.30 -9.44 -13.51
CA ASP A 232 5.51 -8.64 -13.46
C ASP A 232 5.70 -8.15 -12.02
N GLU A 233 6.92 -7.75 -11.69
CA GLU A 233 7.24 -7.17 -10.41
C GLU A 233 7.09 -5.64 -10.46
N GLN A 234 6.57 -5.05 -9.37
CA GLN A 234 6.54 -3.61 -9.20
C GLN A 234 7.37 -3.25 -7.98
N LEU A 235 8.45 -2.50 -8.21
CA LEU A 235 9.26 -1.93 -7.14
C LEU A 235 8.63 -0.62 -6.68
N ILE A 236 8.34 -0.56 -5.38
CA ILE A 236 7.93 0.68 -4.71
C ILE A 236 9.18 1.22 -4.03
N ALA A 237 9.65 2.38 -4.46
CA ALA A 237 10.77 3.07 -3.80
C ALA A 237 10.30 3.61 -2.45
N PHE A 238 11.11 3.39 -1.42
CA PHE A 238 10.92 3.90 -0.06
C PHE A 238 12.05 4.86 0.28
#